data_AF-A0A4Q5YSG3-F1
#
_entry.id   AF-A0A4Q5YSG3-F1
#
_cell.length_a   1.000
_cell.length_b   1.000
_cell.length_c   1.000
_cell.angle_alpha   90.00
_cell.angle_beta   90.00
_cell.angle_gamma   90.00
#
_symmetry.space_group_name_H-M   'P 1'
#
loop_
_entity.id
_entity.type
_entity.pdbx_description
1 polymer ?
#
loop_
_entity_poly.entity_id
_entity_poly.type
_entity_poly.pdbx_seq_one_letter_code
_entity_poly.pdbx_strand_id
1 'polypeptide(L)'
;MRIIFSILALTVLFSCSNNADNRTADDSTRIRELPVDSSEADIEELSKEDFYIWKVDDEEKTMRRNPKLGDDQLGVDTLITGLNEMYPKIKLEKIKQSNDTLYTQIKNADYLTEQMGSAGSEAYLAQAVLNLTAAEGVNFVRIDFEMGSHAMPDVWGKNSFKDYKVVQ
;
A
#
# COMPACT_ATOMS: atom_id res chain seq x y z
N MET A 1 -14.54 -37.03 42.22
CA MET A 1 -15.70 -37.19 41.31
C MET A 1 -16.90 -36.48 41.91
N ARG A 2 -17.25 -35.30 41.38
CA ARG A 2 -18.62 -34.77 41.22
C ARG A 2 -18.51 -33.45 40.45
N ILE A 3 -18.92 -33.56 39.20
CA ILE A 3 -18.99 -32.53 38.18
C ILE A 3 -20.27 -31.73 38.43
N ILE A 4 -20.20 -30.41 38.48
CA ILE A 4 -21.37 -29.55 38.30
C ILE A 4 -20.99 -28.45 37.31
N PHE A 5 -21.46 -28.62 36.08
CA PHE A 5 -21.43 -27.64 34.99
C PHE A 5 -22.30 -26.44 35.37
N SER A 6 -21.71 -25.25 35.43
CA SER A 6 -22.47 -24.00 35.44
C SER A 6 -22.49 -23.42 34.04
N ILE A 7 -23.66 -23.54 33.42
CA ILE A 7 -24.05 -22.97 32.13
C ILE A 7 -24.14 -21.45 32.31
N LEU A 8 -23.31 -20.69 31.58
CA LEU A 8 -23.40 -19.22 31.54
C LEU A 8 -23.76 -18.75 30.12
N ALA A 9 -25.04 -18.37 30.01
CA ALA A 9 -25.63 -17.30 29.24
C ALA A 9 -25.17 -17.06 27.79
N LEU A 10 -26.02 -17.51 26.87
CA LEU A 10 -26.18 -17.03 25.51
C LEU A 10 -26.76 -15.60 25.53
N THR A 11 -26.07 -14.63 24.93
CA THR A 11 -26.61 -13.31 24.62
C THR A 11 -26.55 -13.07 23.12
N VAL A 12 -27.70 -13.16 22.45
CA VAL A 12 -27.92 -12.66 21.09
C VAL A 12 -28.79 -11.41 21.22
N LEU A 13 -28.21 -10.26 20.90
CA LEU A 13 -28.95 -9.02 20.65
C LEU A 13 -28.48 -8.46 19.31
N PHE A 14 -29.21 -8.79 18.25
CA PHE A 14 -29.24 -8.00 17.02
C PHE A 14 -30.67 -7.49 16.85
N SER A 15 -30.83 -6.18 16.90
CA SER A 15 -32.09 -5.46 16.69
C SER A 15 -32.02 -4.71 15.35
N CYS A 16 -33.18 -4.70 14.68
CA CYS A 16 -33.72 -3.93 13.55
C CYS A 16 -33.17 -2.49 13.35
N SER A 17 -33.37 -1.73 12.27
CA SER A 17 -34.05 -1.77 10.96
C SER A 17 -33.88 -0.34 10.41
N ASN A 18 -33.71 -0.11 9.10
CA ASN A 18 -34.24 1.13 8.53
C ASN A 18 -34.70 0.93 7.08
N ASN A 19 -36.00 1.07 6.88
CA ASN A 19 -36.64 1.22 5.58
C ASN A 19 -37.49 2.50 5.70
N ALA A 20 -37.20 3.50 4.86
CA ALA A 20 -37.95 4.75 4.81
C ALA A 20 -37.92 5.33 3.37
N ASP A 21 -38.95 4.92 2.64
CA ASP A 21 -39.78 5.64 1.65
C ASP A 21 -39.21 6.69 0.68
N ASN A 22 -39.56 6.44 -0.59
CA ASN A 22 -39.68 7.38 -1.71
C ASN A 22 -40.70 8.49 -1.45
N ARG A 23 -40.31 9.75 -1.72
CA ARG A 23 -41.23 10.77 -2.27
C ARG A 23 -40.51 11.69 -3.24
N THR A 24 -40.92 11.58 -4.50
CA THR A 24 -40.76 12.55 -5.59
C THR A 24 -41.42 13.87 -5.23
N ALA A 25 -40.71 14.98 -5.47
CA ALA A 25 -41.30 16.30 -5.64
C ALA A 25 -40.59 16.97 -6.84
N ASP A 26 -41.36 17.14 -7.90
CA ASP A 26 -41.10 17.94 -9.09
C ASP A 26 -41.15 19.43 -8.72
N ASP A 27 -40.10 20.18 -9.06
CA ASP A 27 -40.19 21.63 -9.22
C ASP A 27 -39.22 22.08 -10.33
N SER A 28 -39.80 22.38 -11.49
CA SER A 28 -39.11 22.92 -12.64
C SER A 28 -38.83 24.42 -12.44
N THR A 29 -37.55 24.80 -12.30
CA THR A 29 -37.13 26.18 -12.59
C THR A 29 -35.83 26.22 -13.40
N ARG A 30 -36.00 26.78 -14.60
CA ARG A 30 -35.07 27.05 -15.69
C ARG A 30 -33.85 27.91 -15.26
N ILE A 31 -32.62 27.40 -15.37
CA ILE A 31 -31.40 28.22 -15.41
C ILE A 31 -30.42 27.66 -16.46
N ARG A 32 -30.35 28.38 -17.59
CA ARG A 32 -29.16 28.71 -18.39
C ARG A 32 -28.17 27.57 -18.71
N GLU A 33 -28.27 27.03 -19.93
CA GLU A 33 -27.19 26.28 -20.58
C GLU A 33 -25.92 27.14 -20.61
N LEU A 34 -24.92 26.72 -19.83
CA LEU A 34 -23.53 27.12 -20.05
C LEU A 34 -23.01 26.29 -21.22
N PRO A 35 -22.16 26.85 -22.09
CA PRO A 35 -21.60 26.10 -23.20
C PRO A 35 -20.83 24.89 -22.67
N VAL A 36 -21.26 23.69 -23.06
CA VAL A 36 -20.52 22.44 -22.90
C VAL A 36 -19.34 22.50 -23.85
N ASP A 37 -18.30 23.21 -23.43
CA ASP A 37 -16.97 23.10 -23.98
C ASP A 37 -16.04 22.65 -22.85
N SER A 38 -16.32 21.46 -22.34
CA SER A 38 -15.33 20.65 -21.67
C SER A 38 -14.86 19.64 -22.69
N SER A 39 -13.72 19.92 -23.33
CA SER A 39 -12.92 18.85 -23.89
C SER A 39 -12.70 17.85 -22.76
N GLU A 40 -13.38 16.71 -22.83
CA GLU A 40 -13.09 15.52 -22.04
C GLU A 40 -11.65 15.13 -22.42
N ALA A 41 -10.69 15.73 -21.74
CA ALA A 41 -9.35 15.18 -21.69
C ALA A 41 -9.53 13.79 -21.09
N ASP A 42 -9.19 12.76 -21.87
CA ASP A 42 -9.17 11.38 -21.41
C ASP A 42 -8.46 11.33 -20.05
N ILE A 43 -9.24 11.15 -18.98
CA ILE A 43 -8.68 10.92 -17.66
C ILE A 43 -8.15 9.49 -17.71
N GLU A 44 -6.87 9.34 -18.04
CA GLU A 44 -6.21 8.05 -17.93
C GLU A 44 -6.28 7.60 -16.47
N GLU A 45 -7.09 6.57 -16.22
CA GLU A 45 -7.23 5.95 -14.92
C GLU A 45 -5.90 5.27 -14.57
N LEU A 46 -5.13 5.90 -13.67
CA LEU A 46 -3.87 5.34 -13.20
C LEU A 46 -4.12 3.98 -12.57
N SER A 47 -3.45 2.96 -13.11
CA SER A 47 -3.51 1.59 -12.66
C SER A 47 -2.39 1.30 -11.66
N LYS A 48 -2.52 0.22 -10.88
CA LYS A 48 -1.46 -0.24 -9.94
C LYS A 48 -0.11 -0.47 -10.61
N GLU A 49 -0.11 -0.64 -11.93
CA GLU A 49 1.07 -0.89 -12.74
C GLU A 49 1.86 0.39 -13.05
N ASP A 50 1.36 1.57 -12.71
CA ASP A 50 1.99 2.85 -13.07
C ASP A 50 2.89 3.39 -11.93
N PHE A 51 2.89 2.73 -10.77
CA PHE A 51 3.46 3.29 -9.54
C PHE A 51 4.66 2.52 -8.95
N TYR A 52 5.35 1.71 -9.76
CA TYR A 52 6.59 1.04 -9.35
C TYR A 52 7.66 1.11 -10.43
N ILE A 53 8.93 1.17 -10.02
CA ILE A 53 10.11 1.05 -10.88
C ILE A 53 10.53 -0.41 -11.02
N TRP A 54 10.60 -1.14 -9.90
CA TRP A 54 11.01 -2.55 -9.87
C TRP A 54 9.85 -3.42 -9.42
N LYS A 55 9.52 -4.48 -10.15
CA LYS A 55 8.69 -5.58 -9.64
C LYS A 55 9.60 -6.67 -9.12
N VAL A 56 9.42 -7.05 -7.86
CA VAL A 56 10.22 -8.07 -7.20
C VAL A 56 9.52 -9.43 -7.27
N ASP A 57 10.32 -10.45 -7.55
CA ASP A 57 10.00 -11.87 -7.36
C ASP A 57 10.97 -12.42 -6.30
N ASP A 58 10.46 -12.62 -5.08
CA ASP A 58 11.25 -13.07 -3.94
C ASP A 58 11.61 -14.57 -4.03
N GLU A 59 10.75 -15.37 -4.65
CA GLU A 59 10.98 -16.81 -4.80
C GLU A 59 12.15 -17.08 -5.75
N GLU A 60 12.17 -16.40 -6.89
CA GLU A 60 13.25 -16.50 -7.88
C GLU A 60 14.45 -15.59 -7.56
N LYS A 61 14.32 -14.73 -6.53
CA LYS A 61 15.25 -13.63 -6.22
C LYS A 61 15.58 -12.82 -7.47
N THR A 62 14.55 -12.32 -8.15
CA THR A 62 14.70 -11.45 -9.34
C THR A 62 13.95 -10.14 -9.20
N MET A 63 14.35 -9.15 -10.00
CA MET A 63 13.62 -7.89 -10.14
C MET A 63 13.53 -7.50 -11.61
N ARG A 64 12.33 -7.08 -12.04
CA ARG A 64 12.06 -6.63 -13.41
C ARG A 64 11.71 -5.15 -13.41
N ARG A 65 12.29 -4.38 -14.32
CA ARG A 65 11.94 -2.96 -14.45
C ARG A 65 10.54 -2.85 -15.05
N ASN A 66 9.75 -1.89 -14.58
CA ASN A 66 8.46 -1.59 -15.15
C ASN A 66 8.62 -1.15 -16.62
N PRO A 67 8.03 -1.87 -17.60
CA PRO A 67 8.17 -1.52 -19.01
C PRO A 67 7.35 -0.28 -19.41
N LYS A 68 6.37 0.13 -18.58
CA LYS A 68 5.55 1.33 -18.83
C LYS A 68 6.28 2.63 -18.46
N LEU A 69 7.28 2.55 -17.59
CA LEU A 69 8.11 3.69 -17.27
C LEU A 69 9.16 3.87 -18.36
N GLY A 70 9.15 5.03 -19.02
CA GLY A 70 10.25 5.45 -19.89
C GLY A 70 11.51 5.77 -19.09
N ASP A 71 12.20 6.85 -19.47
CA ASP A 71 13.35 7.36 -18.72
C ASP A 71 12.95 8.13 -17.45
N ASP A 72 11.64 8.32 -17.25
CA ASP A 72 11.10 9.06 -16.12
C ASP A 72 11.42 8.38 -14.79
N GLN A 73 11.91 9.18 -13.84
CA GLN A 73 12.10 8.75 -12.46
C GLN A 73 10.85 9.04 -11.67
N LEU A 74 10.30 8.02 -11.00
CA LEU A 74 9.21 8.22 -10.05
C LEU A 74 9.77 8.81 -8.76
N GLY A 75 9.15 9.89 -8.29
CA GLY A 75 9.44 10.48 -7.00
C GLY A 75 9.01 9.58 -5.84
N VAL A 76 9.60 9.81 -4.67
CA VAL A 76 9.31 9.06 -3.43
C VAL A 76 7.82 8.97 -3.13
N ASP A 77 7.09 10.09 -3.23
CA ASP A 77 5.68 10.13 -2.84
C ASP A 77 4.81 9.27 -3.77
N THR A 78 5.11 9.28 -5.08
CA THR A 78 4.46 8.42 -6.09
C THR A 78 4.73 6.94 -5.82
N LEU A 79 5.98 6.59 -5.48
CA LEU A 79 6.36 5.22 -5.16
C LEU A 79 5.68 4.71 -3.88
N ILE A 80 5.57 5.55 -2.85
CA ILE A 80 4.85 5.19 -1.62
C ILE A 80 3.36 4.96 -1.90
N THR A 81 2.72 5.82 -2.71
CA THR A 81 1.35 5.61 -3.17
C THR A 81 1.23 4.25 -3.86
N GLY A 82 2.13 3.93 -4.79
CA GLY A 82 2.15 2.63 -5.47
C GLY A 82 2.30 1.43 -4.55
N LEU A 83 3.23 1.50 -3.60
CA LEU A 83 3.42 0.46 -2.60
C LEU A 83 2.16 0.24 -1.77
N ASN A 84 1.49 1.32 -1.37
CA ASN A 84 0.27 1.27 -0.57
C ASN A 84 -0.95 0.75 -1.37
N GLU A 85 -0.96 0.91 -2.69
CA GLU A 85 -1.97 0.35 -3.60
C GLU A 85 -1.73 -1.14 -3.90
N MET A 86 -0.47 -1.53 -4.08
CA MET A 86 -0.07 -2.93 -4.27
C MET A 86 -0.29 -3.76 -3.00
N TYR A 87 -0.03 -3.19 -1.83
CA TYR A 87 -0.14 -3.86 -0.53
C TYR A 87 -1.13 -3.11 0.37
N PRO A 88 -2.44 -3.20 0.12
CA PRO A 88 -3.43 -2.36 0.80
C PRO A 88 -3.52 -2.57 2.32
N LYS A 89 -3.03 -3.71 2.84
CA LYS A 89 -2.96 -4.01 4.27
C LYS A 89 -1.72 -3.45 4.96
N ILE A 90 -0.76 -2.90 4.22
CA ILE A 90 0.46 -2.30 4.73
C ILE A 90 0.45 -0.83 4.32
N LYS A 91 0.41 0.08 5.29
CA LYS A 91 0.43 1.52 5.03
C LYS A 91 1.77 2.12 5.42
N LEU A 92 2.60 2.31 4.40
CA LEU A 92 3.88 2.99 4.49
C LEU A 92 3.66 4.49 4.42
N GLU A 93 4.17 5.21 5.41
CA GLU A 93 4.10 6.67 5.48
C GLU A 93 5.51 7.26 5.44
N LYS A 94 5.69 8.35 4.69
CA LYS A 94 6.92 9.15 4.72
C LYS A 94 6.92 10.04 5.96
N ILE A 95 7.99 9.99 6.74
CA ILE A 95 8.22 10.91 7.85
C ILE A 95 9.02 12.12 7.37
N LYS A 96 10.19 11.86 6.77
CA LYS A 96 11.12 12.87 6.26
C LYS A 96 12.18 12.22 5.38
N GLN A 97 12.97 13.05 4.71
CA GLN A 97 14.25 12.64 4.15
C GLN A 97 15.34 13.50 4.78
N SER A 98 16.49 12.89 5.09
CA SER A 98 17.67 13.59 5.60
C SER A 98 18.91 13.05 4.90
N ASN A 99 19.62 13.93 4.19
CA ASN A 99 20.68 13.53 3.25
C ASN A 99 20.15 12.49 2.26
N ASP A 100 20.81 11.33 2.18
CA ASP A 100 20.48 10.22 1.30
C ASP A 100 19.59 9.14 1.95
N THR A 101 19.06 9.42 3.15
CA THR A 101 18.21 8.48 3.89
C THR A 101 16.77 8.95 3.94
N LEU A 102 15.86 8.13 3.42
CA LEU A 102 14.42 8.29 3.55
C LEU A 102 13.93 7.62 4.84
N TYR A 103 13.24 8.36 5.69
CA TYR A 103 12.64 7.87 6.92
C TYR A 103 11.15 7.62 6.69
N THR A 104 10.71 6.39 6.88
CA THR A 104 9.33 5.95 6.74
C THR A 104 8.86 5.17 7.96
N GLN A 105 7.55 4.98 8.08
CA GLN A 105 6.96 4.18 9.13
C GLN A 105 5.74 3.40 8.65
N ILE A 106 5.49 2.27 9.29
CA ILE A 106 4.23 1.52 9.22
C ILE A 106 3.64 1.46 10.63
N LYS A 107 2.52 2.16 10.86
CA LYS A 107 1.91 2.31 12.20
C LYS A 107 1.24 1.03 12.72
N ASN A 108 0.61 0.27 11.85
CA ASN A 108 0.06 -1.05 12.16
C ASN A 108 0.77 -2.07 11.27
N ALA A 109 1.63 -2.87 11.89
CA ALA A 109 2.51 -3.79 11.20
C ALA A 109 2.11 -5.26 11.33
N ASP A 110 1.00 -5.57 12.03
CA ASP A 110 0.58 -6.96 12.31
C ASP A 110 0.51 -7.81 11.05
N TYR A 111 0.01 -7.23 9.95
CA TYR A 111 -0.04 -7.95 8.68
C TYR A 111 1.37 -8.25 8.14
N LEU A 112 2.26 -7.26 8.18
CA LEU A 112 3.65 -7.39 7.74
C LEU A 112 4.45 -8.36 8.62
N THR A 113 4.27 -8.34 9.94
CA THR A 113 5.17 -9.00 10.88
C THR A 113 4.67 -10.33 11.40
N GLU A 114 3.36 -10.60 11.31
CA GLU A 114 2.75 -11.83 11.85
C GLU A 114 1.89 -12.58 10.82
N GLN A 115 1.14 -11.89 9.96
CA GLN A 115 0.11 -12.57 9.14
C GLN A 115 0.58 -12.99 7.76
N MET A 116 1.50 -12.26 7.12
CA MET A 116 1.92 -12.56 5.75
C MET A 116 3.03 -13.62 5.65
N GLY A 117 3.61 -14.02 6.79
CA GLY A 117 4.70 -14.98 6.90
C GLY A 117 6.05 -14.43 6.41
N SER A 118 7.15 -15.07 6.81
CA SER A 118 8.52 -14.59 6.54
C SER A 118 8.79 -14.27 5.06
N ALA A 119 8.40 -15.16 4.14
CA ALA A 119 8.61 -14.95 2.71
C ALA A 119 7.85 -13.72 2.20
N GLY A 120 6.59 -13.55 2.63
CA GLY A 120 5.81 -12.37 2.28
C GLY A 120 6.44 -11.08 2.84
N SER A 121 6.90 -11.11 4.09
CA SER A 121 7.53 -9.97 4.73
C SER A 121 8.84 -9.58 4.03
N GLU A 122 9.67 -10.56 3.67
CA GLU A 122 10.90 -10.35 2.91
C GLU A 122 10.59 -9.76 1.53
N ALA A 123 9.62 -10.34 0.80
CA ALA A 123 9.20 -9.85 -0.50
C ALA A 123 8.71 -8.41 -0.45
N TYR A 124 7.91 -8.04 0.56
CA TYR A 124 7.46 -6.66 0.74
C TYR A 124 8.63 -5.71 1.02
N LEU A 125 9.53 -6.07 1.93
CA LEU A 125 10.68 -5.22 2.27
C LEU A 125 11.61 -5.02 1.05
N ALA A 126 11.88 -6.08 0.30
CA ALA A 126 12.65 -6.01 -0.95
C ALA A 126 11.97 -5.09 -1.96
N GLN A 127 10.67 -5.30 -2.20
CA GLN A 127 9.85 -4.49 -3.09
C GLN A 127 9.86 -3.02 -2.68
N ALA A 128 9.67 -2.70 -1.40
CA ALA A 128 9.68 -1.33 -0.91
C ALA A 128 11.06 -0.68 -1.06
N VAL A 129 12.11 -1.32 -0.56
CA VAL A 129 13.47 -0.74 -0.53
C VAL A 129 14.02 -0.57 -1.94
N LEU A 130 13.89 -1.56 -2.83
CA LEU A 130 14.41 -1.46 -4.19
C LEU A 130 13.72 -0.37 -5.00
N ASN A 131 12.43 -0.12 -4.76
CA ASN A 131 11.73 0.99 -5.40
C ASN A 131 12.14 2.34 -4.82
N LEU A 132 12.12 2.49 -3.50
CA LEU A 132 12.41 3.77 -2.87
C LEU A 132 13.87 4.19 -3.05
N THR A 133 14.81 3.25 -3.10
CA THR A 133 16.23 3.52 -3.43
C THR A 133 16.49 3.71 -4.93
N ALA A 134 15.47 3.56 -5.78
CA ALA A 134 15.55 3.95 -7.18
C ALA A 134 15.11 5.41 -7.41
N ALA A 135 14.52 6.07 -6.41
CA ALA A 135 14.24 7.50 -6.48
C ALA A 135 15.53 8.33 -6.32
N GLU A 136 15.60 9.45 -7.04
CA GLU A 136 16.76 10.35 -6.97
C GLU A 136 17.06 10.81 -5.53
N GLY A 137 18.33 10.73 -5.15
CA GLY A 137 18.79 11.19 -3.84
C GLY A 137 18.43 10.27 -2.66
N VAL A 138 17.91 9.06 -2.90
CA VAL A 138 17.64 8.07 -1.84
C VAL A 138 18.56 6.86 -1.99
N ASN A 139 19.55 6.74 -1.12
CA ASN A 139 20.43 5.56 -1.05
C ASN A 139 19.98 4.56 0.01
N PHE A 140 19.35 5.07 1.07
CA PHE A 140 18.91 4.29 2.22
C PHE A 140 17.46 4.59 2.57
N VAL A 141 16.77 3.59 3.10
CA VAL A 141 15.41 3.68 3.59
C VAL A 141 15.39 3.09 4.99
N ARG A 142 15.02 3.91 5.97
CA ARG A 142 14.66 3.44 7.31
C ARG A 142 13.17 3.20 7.34
N ILE A 143 12.74 1.98 7.65
CA ILE A 143 11.32 1.66 7.83
C ILE A 143 11.11 1.31 9.31
N ASP A 144 10.48 2.22 10.04
CA ASP A 144 10.12 2.02 11.44
C ASP A 144 8.76 1.33 11.56
N PHE A 145 8.69 0.25 12.34
CA PHE A 145 7.46 -0.47 12.65
C PHE A 145 7.63 -1.32 13.91
N GLU A 146 6.52 -1.76 14.49
CA GLU A 146 6.54 -2.69 15.63
C GLU A 146 7.07 -4.05 15.16
N MET A 147 8.18 -4.52 15.76
CA MET A 147 8.79 -5.80 15.45
C MET A 147 7.82 -6.95 15.71
N GLY A 148 7.88 -7.99 14.87
CA GLY A 148 7.23 -9.27 15.13
C GLY A 148 8.05 -10.45 14.63
N SER A 149 7.42 -11.62 14.60
CA SER A 149 8.06 -12.92 14.34
C SER A 149 8.72 -13.02 12.96
N HIS A 150 8.22 -12.27 11.98
CA HIS A 150 8.63 -12.38 10.57
C HIS A 150 9.41 -11.19 10.02
N ALA A 151 9.41 -10.05 10.71
CA ALA A 151 10.15 -8.86 10.29
C ALA A 151 10.50 -7.95 11.46
N MET A 152 11.62 -7.24 11.31
CA MET A 152 12.10 -6.23 12.26
C MET A 152 12.41 -4.91 11.55
N PRO A 153 12.23 -3.76 12.22
CA PRO A 153 12.61 -2.46 11.66
C PRO A 153 14.12 -2.34 11.51
N ASP A 154 14.57 -1.70 10.43
CA ASP A 154 15.98 -1.47 10.14
C ASP A 154 16.18 -0.32 9.14
N VAL A 155 17.43 -0.10 8.73
CA VAL A 155 17.86 0.74 7.62
C VAL A 155 18.40 -0.14 6.51
N TRP A 156 17.75 -0.09 5.34
CA TRP A 156 18.17 -0.86 4.18
C TRP A 156 18.62 0.04 3.04
N GLY A 157 19.55 -0.44 2.23
CA GLY A 157 19.87 0.14 0.94
C GLY A 157 19.65 -0.88 -0.17
N LYS A 158 19.87 -0.49 -1.42
CA LYS A 158 19.82 -1.41 -2.56
C LYS A 158 20.68 -2.68 -2.35
N ASN A 159 21.85 -2.51 -1.73
CA ASN A 159 22.79 -3.61 -1.48
C ASN A 159 22.33 -4.59 -0.38
N SER A 160 21.33 -4.24 0.43
CA SER A 160 20.68 -5.19 1.35
C SER A 160 20.00 -6.34 0.60
N PHE A 161 19.68 -6.13 -0.69
CA PHE A 161 19.04 -7.09 -1.58
C PHE A 161 19.93 -7.46 -2.77
N LYS A 162 21.26 -7.51 -2.57
CA LYS A 162 22.26 -7.77 -3.63
C LYS A 162 22.09 -9.13 -4.34
N ASP A 163 21.40 -10.07 -3.73
CA ASP A 163 21.18 -11.41 -4.29
C ASP A 163 20.04 -11.41 -5.33
N TYR A 164 19.29 -10.30 -5.43
CA TYR A 164 18.25 -10.12 -6.44
C TYR A 164 18.86 -9.76 -7.80
N LYS A 165 18.52 -10.55 -8.82
CA LYS A 165 19.03 -10.36 -10.18
C LYS A 165 18.07 -9.56 -11.03
N VAL A 166 18.60 -8.61 -11.80
CA VAL A 166 17.79 -7.91 -12.82
C VAL A 166 17.45 -8.88 -13.94
N VAL A 167 16.17 -8.96 -14.28
CA VAL A 167 15.65 -9.68 -15.44
C VAL A 167 14.93 -8.71 -16.37
N GLN A 168 14.97 -9.01 -17.68
CA GLN A 168 14.32 -8.22 -18.73
C GLN A 168 12.87 -8.66 -18.91
#